data_AF-A0A812RJS3-F1
#
_entry.id   AF-A0A812RJS3-F1
#
_cell.length_a   1.000
_cell.length_b   1.000
_cell.length_c   1.000
_cell.angle_alpha   90.00
_cell.angle_beta   90.00
_cell.angle_gamma   90.00
#
_symmetry.space_group_name_H-M   'P 1'
#
loop_
_entity.id
_entity.type
_entity.pdbx_description
1 polymer ?
#
loop_
_entity_poly.entity_id
_entity_poly.type
_entity_poly.pdbx_seq_one_letter_code
_entity_poly.pdbx_strand_id
1 'polypeptide(L)'
;MSSKVVGCYSPCGKLSYSNWANQVGQNAPNSEIAKMYCCPTPPVSPEECRTGPVEQTEFVKLIHQKCANVYGYAYDDAVGLQVCPAGTTYTWTLGCPTEVVRG
;
A
#
# COMPACT_ATOMS: atom_id res chain seq x y z
N MET A 1 -20.49 -19.28 -11.85
CA MET A 1 -19.18 -19.41 -11.18
C MET A 1 -19.10 -18.35 -10.11
N SER A 2 -18.83 -18.71 -8.84
CA SER A 2 -18.64 -17.71 -7.77
C SER A 2 -17.25 -17.12 -7.91
N SER A 3 -17.14 -15.82 -8.16
CA SER A 3 -15.85 -15.11 -8.13
C SER A 3 -15.38 -15.01 -6.67
N LYS A 4 -14.37 -15.80 -6.28
CA LYS A 4 -13.71 -15.66 -4.98
C LYS A 4 -12.74 -14.50 -5.04
N VAL A 5 -12.80 -13.60 -4.04
CA VAL A 5 -11.80 -12.55 -3.85
C VAL A 5 -10.52 -13.21 -3.34
N VAL A 6 -9.40 -13.04 -4.05
CA VAL A 6 -8.10 -13.64 -3.72
C VAL A 6 -7.02 -12.59 -3.37
N GLY A 7 -7.38 -11.32 -3.40
CA GLY A 7 -6.48 -10.20 -3.10
C GLY A 7 -7.18 -8.86 -3.30
N CYS A 8 -6.51 -7.79 -2.90
CA CYS A 8 -6.97 -6.41 -3.05
C CYS A 8 -5.87 -5.59 -3.73
N TYR A 9 -6.27 -4.68 -4.61
CA TYR A 9 -5.36 -3.65 -5.09
C TYR A 9 -5.26 -2.52 -4.09
N SER A 10 -4.06 -1.97 -3.91
CA SER A 10 -3.91 -0.61 -3.40
C SER A 10 -4.51 0.41 -4.38
N PRO A 11 -4.81 1.65 -3.96
CA PRO A 11 -5.33 2.68 -4.86
C PRO A 11 -4.44 2.89 -6.11
N CYS A 12 -3.12 2.97 -5.93
CA CYS A 12 -2.18 3.04 -7.05
C CYS A 12 -2.23 1.79 -7.92
N GLY A 13 -2.19 0.59 -7.32
CA GLY A 13 -2.21 -0.67 -8.05
C GLY A 13 -3.49 -0.84 -8.88
N LYS A 14 -4.63 -0.38 -8.37
CA LYS A 14 -5.92 -0.43 -9.09
C LYS A 14 -5.88 0.42 -10.36
N LEU A 15 -5.17 1.54 -10.34
CA LEU A 15 -5.07 2.46 -11.48
C LEU A 15 -3.98 2.08 -12.47
N SER A 16 -2.95 1.34 -12.03
CA SER A 16 -1.73 1.11 -12.82
C SER A 16 -1.46 -0.35 -13.20
N TYR A 17 -2.07 -1.34 -12.55
CA TYR A 17 -1.81 -2.76 -12.82
C TYR A 17 -2.93 -3.42 -13.62
N SER A 18 -2.61 -3.91 -14.81
CA SER A 18 -3.54 -4.58 -15.73
C SER A 18 -3.73 -6.09 -15.45
N ASN A 19 -3.04 -6.61 -14.42
CA ASN A 19 -3.16 -8.00 -13.97
C ASN A 19 -4.62 -8.34 -13.59
N TRP A 20 -4.93 -9.63 -13.48
CA TRP A 20 -6.23 -10.13 -12.97
C TRP A 20 -7.48 -9.51 -13.63
N ALA A 21 -7.39 -9.23 -14.94
CA ALA A 21 -8.45 -8.62 -15.74
C ALA A 21 -8.93 -7.24 -15.27
N ASN A 22 -8.08 -6.47 -14.59
CA ASN A 22 -8.39 -5.11 -14.17
C ASN A 22 -8.48 -4.16 -15.38
N GLN A 23 -9.71 -3.79 -15.72
CA GLN A 23 -10.03 -2.91 -16.85
C GLN A 23 -9.57 -1.46 -16.65
N VAL A 24 -9.29 -1.04 -15.41
CA VAL A 24 -8.88 0.33 -15.08
C VAL A 24 -7.35 0.47 -15.01
N GLY A 25 -6.63 -0.65 -14.85
CA GLY A 25 -5.21 -0.69 -14.51
C GLY A 25 -4.23 -0.43 -15.66
N GLN A 26 -4.45 0.63 -16.44
CA GLN A 26 -3.63 0.93 -17.62
C GLN A 26 -3.00 2.33 -17.57
N ASN A 27 -3.13 3.02 -16.43
CA ASN A 27 -2.64 4.39 -16.29
C ASN A 27 -1.18 4.39 -15.85
N ALA A 28 -0.38 5.26 -16.46
CA ALA A 28 0.95 5.53 -15.97
C ALA A 28 0.88 6.09 -14.53
N PRO A 29 1.80 5.71 -13.62
CA PRO A 29 1.80 6.20 -12.25
C PRO A 29 1.84 7.74 -12.13
N ASN A 30 2.40 8.43 -13.12
CA ASN A 30 2.47 9.90 -13.17
C ASN A 30 1.28 10.56 -13.92
N SER A 31 0.31 9.78 -14.40
CA SER A 31 -0.89 10.32 -15.04
C SER A 31 -1.76 11.10 -14.04
N GLU A 32 -2.60 12.01 -14.54
CA GLU A 32 -3.41 12.89 -13.70
C GLU A 32 -4.28 12.13 -12.69
N ILE A 33 -4.83 10.98 -13.10
CA ILE A 33 -5.72 10.20 -12.25
C ILE A 33 -4.97 9.33 -11.23
N ALA A 34 -3.69 9.02 -11.46
CA ALA A 34 -2.92 8.08 -10.64
C ALA A 34 -1.86 8.76 -9.78
N LYS A 35 -1.32 9.92 -10.19
CA LYS A 35 -0.16 10.55 -9.56
C LYS A 35 -0.31 10.77 -8.06
N MET A 36 -1.50 11.17 -7.61
CA MET A 36 -1.74 11.42 -6.18
C MET A 36 -2.00 10.15 -5.36
N TYR A 37 -2.18 9.00 -6.01
CA TYR A 37 -2.32 7.69 -5.36
C TYR A 37 -1.03 6.86 -5.43
N CYS A 38 -0.24 7.07 -6.48
CA CYS A 38 1.04 6.41 -6.70
C CYS A 38 2.23 7.19 -6.16
N CYS A 39 2.07 8.51 -5.99
CA CYS A 39 3.06 9.43 -5.47
C CYS A 39 4.46 9.31 -6.11
N PRO A 40 4.56 9.38 -7.45
CA PRO A 40 5.86 9.39 -8.11
C PRO A 40 6.62 10.67 -7.75
N THR A 41 7.84 10.53 -7.26
CA THR A 41 8.75 11.65 -6.99
C THR A 41 9.88 11.69 -8.02
N PRO A 42 9.97 12.72 -8.88
CA PRO A 42 8.98 13.77 -9.21
C PRO A 42 7.79 13.21 -10.05
N PRO A 43 6.66 13.95 -10.22
CA PRO A 43 6.40 15.35 -9.84
C PRO A 43 5.72 15.58 -8.49
N VAL A 44 5.28 14.54 -7.78
CA VAL A 44 4.61 14.68 -6.48
C VAL A 44 5.66 14.57 -5.40
N SER A 45 5.81 15.60 -4.57
CA SER A 45 6.70 15.53 -3.40
C SER A 45 6.11 14.63 -2.30
N PRO A 46 6.93 14.12 -1.38
CA PRO A 46 6.42 13.34 -0.24
C PRO A 46 5.37 14.08 0.59
N GLU A 47 5.52 15.39 0.79
CA GLU A 47 4.57 16.21 1.53
C GLU A 47 3.22 16.35 0.79
N GLU A 48 3.25 16.61 -0.51
CA GLU A 48 2.04 16.66 -1.34
C GLU A 48 1.31 15.31 -1.36
N CYS A 49 2.06 14.20 -1.38
CA CYS A 49 1.45 12.88 -1.31
C CYS A 49 0.78 12.63 0.06
N ARG A 50 1.47 12.94 1.17
CA ARG A 50 0.94 12.75 2.53
C ARG A 50 -0.33 13.57 2.74
N THR A 51 -0.33 14.83 2.33
CA THR A 51 -1.53 15.70 2.39
C THR A 51 -2.56 15.41 1.29
N GLY A 52 -2.27 14.46 0.41
CA GLY A 52 -3.07 14.10 -0.75
C GLY A 52 -4.21 13.13 -0.45
N PRO A 53 -4.96 12.72 -1.49
CA PRO A 53 -6.11 11.84 -1.36
C PRO A 53 -5.76 10.40 -0.96
N VAL A 54 -4.52 9.95 -1.14
CA VAL A 54 -4.14 8.54 -0.91
C VAL A 54 -4.31 8.12 0.55
N GLU A 55 -3.89 8.96 1.49
CA GLU A 55 -4.00 8.71 2.93
C GLU A 55 -5.47 8.56 3.36
N GLN A 56 -6.37 9.27 2.69
CA GLN A 56 -7.79 9.30 3.03
C GLN A 56 -8.59 8.14 2.43
N THR A 57 -7.97 7.27 1.64
CA THR A 57 -8.66 6.14 1.01
C THR A 57 -9.09 5.09 2.03
N GLU A 58 -10.24 4.45 1.79
CA GLU A 58 -10.71 3.33 2.61
C GLU A 58 -9.72 2.16 2.64
N PHE A 59 -8.92 2.00 1.58
CA PHE A 59 -7.83 1.04 1.56
C PHE A 59 -6.80 1.34 2.64
N VAL A 60 -6.26 2.57 2.68
CA VAL A 60 -5.23 2.95 3.66
C VAL A 60 -5.78 2.85 5.08
N LYS A 61 -7.00 3.35 5.32
CA LYS A 61 -7.68 3.21 6.62
C LYS A 61 -7.81 1.74 7.06
N LEU A 62 -8.21 0.85 6.15
CA LEU A 62 -8.33 -0.58 6.45
C LEU A 62 -6.96 -1.20 6.77
N ILE A 63 -5.92 -0.88 5.99
CA ILE A 63 -4.56 -1.37 6.24
C ILE A 63 -4.09 -0.90 7.61
N HIS A 64 -4.21 0.38 7.94
CA HIS A 64 -3.84 0.90 9.27
C HIS A 64 -4.65 0.25 10.40
N GLN A 65 -5.92 -0.08 10.17
CA GLN A 65 -6.77 -0.73 11.18
C GLN A 65 -6.42 -2.21 11.39
N LYS A 66 -6.06 -2.93 10.33
CA LYS A 66 -5.87 -4.40 10.36
C LYS A 66 -4.41 -4.82 10.48
N CYS A 67 -3.51 -3.99 9.99
CA CYS A 67 -2.07 -4.23 9.94
C CYS A 67 -1.39 -2.98 10.53
N ALA A 68 -1.32 -2.90 11.86
CA ALA A 68 -0.58 -1.83 12.50
C ALA A 68 0.89 -1.86 12.03
N ASN A 69 1.51 -0.68 11.91
CA ASN A 69 2.93 -0.51 11.59
C ASN A 69 3.38 -1.02 10.22
N VAL A 70 2.49 -1.06 9.22
CA VAL A 70 2.86 -1.32 7.82
C VAL A 70 2.54 -0.13 6.94
N TYR A 71 3.28 0.01 5.83
CA TYR A 71 2.97 0.99 4.79
C TYR A 71 1.66 0.62 4.08
N GLY A 72 0.68 1.53 4.10
CA GLY A 72 -0.53 1.52 3.27
C GLY A 72 -0.35 2.24 1.93
N TYR A 73 0.64 3.12 1.82
CA TYR A 73 1.02 3.85 0.61
C TYR A 73 2.51 4.26 0.63
N ALA A 74 2.99 4.92 -0.43
CA ALA A 74 4.43 5.15 -0.67
C ALA A 74 5.16 6.01 0.39
N TYR A 75 4.47 6.93 1.06
CA TYR A 75 5.06 7.86 2.04
C TYR A 75 4.41 7.77 3.41
N ASP A 76 4.02 6.55 3.77
CA ASP A 76 3.37 6.20 5.04
C ASP A 76 4.39 6.00 6.18
N ASP A 77 5.49 6.74 6.15
CA ASP A 77 6.66 6.55 7.03
C ASP A 77 6.31 6.78 8.51
N ALA A 78 5.32 7.62 8.80
CA ALA A 78 4.84 7.88 10.16
C ALA A 78 4.24 6.62 10.83
N VAL A 79 3.84 5.63 10.04
CA VAL A 79 3.24 4.38 10.51
C VAL A 79 4.16 3.19 10.22
N GLY A 80 4.65 3.07 8.98
CA GLY A 80 5.29 1.86 8.49
C GLY A 80 6.80 1.77 8.72
N LEU A 81 7.48 2.85 9.06
CA LEU A 81 8.95 2.85 9.10
C LEU A 81 9.46 2.08 10.32
N GLN A 82 10.15 0.97 10.06
CA GLN A 82 10.80 0.14 11.07
C GLN A 82 12.30 0.06 10.80
N VAL A 83 13.11 0.18 11.84
CA VAL A 83 14.59 0.16 11.75
C VAL A 83 15.15 -0.78 12.82
N CYS A 84 16.11 -1.62 12.45
CA CYS A 84 16.90 -2.41 13.41
C CYS A 84 18.40 -2.16 13.22
N PRO A 85 19.22 -2.34 14.27
CA PRO A 85 20.66 -2.18 14.19
C PRO A 85 21.33 -3.11 13.15
N ALA A 86 22.53 -2.73 12.72
CA ALA A 86 23.36 -3.57 11.86
C ALA A 86 23.65 -4.94 12.52
N GLY A 87 23.61 -6.00 11.73
CA GLY A 87 23.79 -7.39 12.20
C GLY A 87 22.51 -8.10 12.64
N THR A 88 21.36 -7.44 12.57
CA THR A 88 20.05 -8.07 12.85
C THR A 88 19.75 -9.18 11.84
N THR A 89 19.32 -10.35 12.32
CA THR A 89 18.80 -11.45 11.48
C THR A 89 17.28 -11.45 11.54
N TYR A 90 16.63 -11.52 10.37
CA TYR A 90 15.18 -11.50 10.25
C TYR A 90 14.62 -12.90 9.95
N THR A 91 13.48 -13.21 10.55
CA THR A 91 12.63 -14.33 10.11
C THR A 91 11.38 -13.75 9.48
N TRP A 92 11.08 -14.17 8.25
CA TRP A 92 9.85 -13.80 7.58
C TRP A 92 8.91 -15.01 7.51
N THR A 93 7.71 -14.85 8.07
CA THR A 93 6.70 -15.91 8.12
C THR A 93 5.55 -15.54 7.21
N LEU A 94 5.29 -16.40 6.22
CA LEU A 94 4.06 -16.38 5.44
C LEU A 94 3.02 -17.24 6.14
N GLY A 95 1.94 -16.64 6.59
CA GLY A 95 0.84 -17.37 7.21
C GLY A 95 -0.41 -16.52 7.35
N CYS A 96 -1.51 -17.18 7.71
CA CYS A 96 -2.70 -16.53 8.23
C CYS A 96 -2.61 -16.68 9.76
N PRO A 97 -1.94 -15.75 10.49
CA PRO A 97 -1.86 -15.87 11.94
C PRO A 97 -3.29 -15.82 12.49
N THR A 98 -3.76 -16.97 12.99
CA THR A 98 -5.09 -17.11 13.60
C THR A 98 -5.13 -16.48 15.00
N GLU A 99 -3.97 -16.10 15.53
CA GLU A 99 -3.81 -15.34 16.77
C GLU A 99 -2.75 -14.25 16.60
N VAL A 100 -2.92 -13.13 17.32
CA VAL A 100 -1.91 -12.07 17.41
C VAL A 100 -0.65 -12.66 18.02
N VAL A 101 0.46 -12.69 17.28
CA VAL A 101 1.76 -13.09 17.82
C VAL A 101 2.16 -12.04 18.86
N ARG A 102 1.87 -12.33 20.13
CA ARG A 102 2.42 -11.57 21.27
C ARG A 102 3.87 -12.00 21.44
N GLY A 103 4.78 -11.11 21.05
CA GLY A 103 6.18 -11.17 21.47
C GLY A 103 6.32 -10.78 22.93
#